data_AF-A0A158PJZ1-F1
#
_entry.id   AF-A0A158PJZ1-F1
#
_cell.length_a   1.000
_cell.length_b   1.000
_cell.length_c   1.000
_cell.angle_alpha   90.00
_cell.angle_beta   90.00
_cell.angle_gamma   90.00
#
_symmetry.space_group_name_H-M   'P 1'
#
loop_
_entity.id
_entity.type
_entity.pdbx_description
1 polymer ?
#
loop_
_entity_poly.entity_id
_entity_poly.type
_entity_poly.pdbx_seq_one_letter_code
_entity_poly.pdbx_strand_id
1 'polypeptide(L)'
;MGKEAERLKLTTPRGKRVDVSKRKPDGEIVSSSLQRQKDRATNHRQRTLEERDRYMAAMCGTSPQLFECVIIVSLEISPEITTCIIAALLGEQRILLADNTVCTVSKLVQVMGALIQPLCWPHVFIPAVPDNLLDLCHNPTPYLMGILRNNLALIHKLIIADQSSESAIDQLDFVFIDADNGLVNPPPEPYAFNSNFAAWKQQIILLWYASLFGHYKTISGECEWGSEFKRRLVEAQPDKSVRPYLSYLSETVMFHEWVVKRCSKAPESSDPLPGSEEFLNGRIDKLYSAGVNCFSTRPLTKMINKVSKVLRAKK
;
A
#
# COMPACT_ATOMS: atom_id res chain seq x y z
N MET A 1 73.68 -42.30 2.53
CA MET A 1 73.63 -40.82 2.56
C MET A 1 73.90 -40.30 1.16
N GLY A 2 73.15 -39.30 0.69
CA GLY A 2 73.42 -38.55 -0.55
C GLY A 2 72.61 -39.01 -1.76
N LYS A 3 71.46 -38.38 -1.99
CA LYS A 3 70.68 -38.47 -3.23
C LYS A 3 71.21 -37.47 -4.26
N GLU A 4 71.21 -37.95 -5.50
CA GLU A 4 71.54 -37.33 -6.77
C GLU A 4 70.63 -36.12 -7.09
N ALA A 5 71.21 -35.02 -7.58
CA ALA A 5 70.52 -33.79 -7.93
C ALA A 5 70.60 -33.55 -9.45
N GLU A 6 69.46 -33.62 -10.13
CA GLU A 6 69.33 -33.31 -11.55
C GLU A 6 68.55 -32.00 -11.75
N ARG A 7 69.03 -31.22 -12.73
CA ARG A 7 68.68 -29.84 -13.08
C ARG A 7 67.26 -29.64 -13.58
N LEU A 8 66.71 -28.44 -13.37
CA LEU A 8 65.89 -27.74 -14.39
C LEU A 8 66.17 -26.23 -14.39
N LYS A 9 66.46 -25.70 -15.58
CA LYS A 9 66.92 -24.33 -15.89
C LYS A 9 65.75 -23.34 -15.88
N LEU A 10 65.93 -22.18 -15.24
CA LEU A 10 65.07 -20.99 -15.43
C LEU A 10 65.41 -20.29 -16.74
N THR A 11 64.39 -20.01 -17.56
CA THR A 11 64.47 -19.10 -18.71
C THR A 11 63.54 -17.90 -18.48
N THR A 12 64.11 -16.70 -18.37
CA THR A 12 63.41 -15.41 -18.57
C THR A 12 63.16 -15.20 -20.07
N PRO A 13 62.14 -14.45 -20.56
CA PRO A 13 62.29 -12.98 -20.62
C PRO A 13 61.01 -12.10 -20.72
N ARG A 14 61.28 -10.78 -20.70
CA ARG A 14 60.51 -9.61 -21.19
C ARG A 14 59.64 -8.87 -20.18
N GLY A 15 60.20 -7.77 -19.69
CA GLY A 15 59.49 -6.69 -19.03
C GLY A 15 58.57 -5.90 -19.96
N LYS A 16 57.55 -5.30 -19.35
CA LYS A 16 56.85 -4.12 -19.85
C LYS A 16 56.96 -3.03 -18.78
N ARG A 17 57.48 -1.86 -19.19
CA ARG A 17 57.50 -0.62 -18.40
C ARG A 17 56.08 -0.26 -17.97
N VAL A 18 55.89 0.01 -16.69
CA VAL A 18 54.68 0.70 -16.19
C VAL A 18 54.90 2.18 -16.40
N ASP A 19 54.07 2.79 -17.25
CA ASP A 19 54.07 4.23 -17.51
C ASP A 19 53.43 4.95 -16.32
N VAL A 20 54.22 5.76 -15.62
CA VAL A 20 53.79 6.57 -14.46
C VAL A 20 53.35 7.93 -14.99
N SER A 21 52.22 7.98 -15.69
CA SER A 21 51.50 9.25 -15.87
C SER A 21 50.00 9.00 -16.01
N LYS A 22 49.21 9.80 -15.29
CA LYS A 22 47.73 9.73 -15.07
C LYS A 22 47.27 8.89 -13.87
N ARG A 23 47.64 9.31 -12.65
CA ARG A 23 46.74 9.14 -11.50
C ARG A 23 45.72 10.28 -11.51
N LYS A 24 44.47 9.97 -11.86
CA LYS A 24 43.33 10.87 -11.56
C LYS A 24 43.06 10.81 -10.05
N PRO A 25 42.65 11.91 -9.41
CA PRO A 25 42.44 11.96 -7.97
C PRO A 25 41.34 10.95 -7.56
N ASP A 26 41.65 10.12 -6.56
CA ASP A 26 40.85 8.95 -6.16
C ASP A 26 39.39 9.29 -5.76
N GLY A 27 39.09 10.56 -5.46
CA GLY A 27 37.73 11.03 -5.14
C GLY A 27 36.77 11.19 -6.34
N GLU A 28 37.26 11.51 -7.55
CA GLU A 28 36.40 11.68 -8.74
C GLU A 28 35.99 10.34 -9.38
N ILE A 29 36.83 9.32 -9.24
CA ILE A 29 36.58 8.00 -9.82
C ILE A 29 35.48 7.28 -9.02
N VAL A 30 35.50 7.42 -7.69
CA VAL A 30 34.48 6.82 -6.82
C VAL A 30 33.12 7.51 -7.00
N SER A 31 33.07 8.85 -7.10
CA SER A 31 31.81 9.58 -7.32
C SER A 31 31.19 9.30 -8.69
N SER A 32 32.01 9.25 -9.75
CA SER A 32 31.54 8.92 -11.10
C SER A 32 31.14 7.45 -11.24
N SER A 33 31.78 6.53 -10.51
CA SER A 33 31.40 5.12 -10.46
C SER A 33 30.07 4.92 -9.72
N LEU A 34 29.90 5.59 -8.57
CA LEU A 34 28.65 5.55 -7.80
C LEU A 34 27.48 6.15 -8.59
N GLN A 35 27.71 7.25 -9.31
CA GLN A 35 26.71 7.87 -10.18
C GLN A 35 26.31 6.92 -11.33
N ARG A 36 27.29 6.29 -11.98
CA ARG A 36 27.03 5.29 -13.02
C ARG A 36 26.29 4.06 -12.48
N GLN A 37 26.54 3.66 -11.25
CA GLN A 37 25.78 2.58 -10.59
C GLN A 37 24.33 3.00 -10.32
N LYS A 38 24.10 4.23 -9.84
CA LYS A 38 22.75 4.78 -9.68
C LYS A 38 22.02 4.86 -11.02
N ASP A 39 22.66 5.39 -12.06
CA ASP A 39 22.04 5.52 -13.39
C ASP A 39 21.71 4.15 -14.01
N ARG A 40 22.56 3.15 -13.79
CA ARG A 40 22.29 1.76 -14.20
C ARG A 40 21.13 1.15 -13.42
N ALA A 41 21.05 1.38 -12.11
CA ALA A 41 19.94 0.91 -11.29
C ALA A 41 18.61 1.56 -11.71
N THR A 42 18.62 2.88 -11.97
CA THR A 42 17.44 3.62 -12.46
C THR A 42 16.99 3.12 -13.83
N ASN A 43 17.91 2.95 -14.78
CA ASN A 43 17.58 2.46 -16.12
C ASN A 43 17.12 0.99 -16.11
N HIS A 44 17.70 0.16 -15.25
CA HIS A 44 17.24 -1.21 -15.06
C HIS A 44 15.81 -1.22 -14.50
N ARG A 45 15.56 -0.42 -13.45
CA ARG A 45 14.23 -0.23 -12.85
C ARG A 45 13.19 0.22 -13.88
N GLN A 46 13.56 1.16 -14.76
CA GLN A 46 12.66 1.68 -15.79
C GLN A 46 12.30 0.62 -16.84
N ARG A 47 13.25 -0.22 -17.24
CA ARG A 47 12.96 -1.35 -18.15
C ARG A 47 12.10 -2.43 -17.50
N THR A 48 12.34 -2.73 -16.23
CA THR A 48 11.52 -3.71 -15.48
C THR A 48 10.09 -3.21 -15.30
N LEU A 49 9.91 -1.90 -15.09
CA LEU A 49 8.61 -1.22 -15.09
C LEU A 49 7.90 -1.37 -16.45
N GLU A 50 8.57 -1.03 -17.56
CA GLU A 50 8.03 -1.14 -18.91
C GLU A 50 7.67 -2.59 -19.32
N GLU A 51 8.43 -3.58 -18.85
CA GLU A 51 8.12 -5.00 -19.05
C GLU A 51 6.90 -5.45 -18.25
N ARG A 52 6.75 -4.96 -17.01
CA ARG A 52 5.58 -5.22 -16.17
C ARG A 52 4.33 -4.55 -16.71
N ASP A 53 4.45 -3.33 -17.24
CA ASP A 53 3.34 -2.61 -17.90
C ASP A 53 2.84 -3.39 -19.12
N ARG A 54 3.76 -3.92 -19.93
CA ARG A 54 3.42 -4.80 -21.06
C ARG A 54 2.74 -6.09 -20.62
N TYR A 55 3.21 -6.70 -19.53
CA TYR A 55 2.61 -7.91 -18.98
C TYR A 55 1.20 -7.66 -18.41
N MET A 56 1.00 -6.55 -17.70
CA MET A 56 -0.30 -6.13 -17.17
C MET A 56 -1.28 -5.77 -18.29
N ALA A 57 -0.83 -5.08 -19.33
CA ALA A 57 -1.62 -4.81 -20.53
C ALA A 57 -2.09 -6.09 -21.23
N ALA A 58 -1.23 -7.12 -21.28
CA ALA A 58 -1.56 -8.42 -21.84
C ALA A 58 -2.56 -9.23 -20.99
N MET A 59 -2.52 -9.11 -19.66
CA MET A 59 -3.48 -9.79 -18.76
C MET A 59 -4.85 -9.11 -18.71
N CYS A 60 -4.90 -7.78 -18.88
CA CYS A 60 -6.13 -7.00 -18.76
C CYS A 60 -6.84 -6.72 -20.10
N GLY A 61 -6.20 -7.03 -21.25
CA GLY A 61 -6.82 -6.94 -22.58
C GLY A 61 -7.05 -5.51 -23.09
N THR A 62 -6.58 -4.48 -22.38
CA THR A 62 -6.68 -3.07 -22.78
C THR A 62 -5.41 -2.30 -22.40
N SER A 63 -5.14 -1.20 -23.10
CA SER A 63 -4.05 -0.26 -22.76
C SER A 63 -4.22 0.23 -21.31
N PRO A 64 -3.17 0.20 -20.47
CA PRO A 64 -3.29 0.43 -19.04
C PRO A 64 -3.66 1.89 -18.76
N GLN A 65 -4.89 2.11 -18.32
CA GLN A 65 -5.27 3.34 -17.61
C GLN A 65 -4.94 3.23 -16.10
N LEU A 66 -4.48 2.07 -15.63
CA LEU A 66 -4.14 1.78 -14.24
C LEU A 66 -2.64 2.05 -13.96
N PHE A 67 -2.22 3.31 -14.05
CA PHE A 67 -0.90 3.76 -13.58
C PHE A 67 -0.72 3.58 -12.05
N GLU A 68 -1.80 3.30 -11.31
CA GLU A 68 -1.82 3.16 -9.85
C GLU A 68 -1.26 1.79 -9.38
N CYS A 69 -1.57 0.68 -10.06
CA CYS A 69 -1.18 -0.66 -9.61
C CYS A 69 0.30 -0.98 -9.83
N VAL A 70 0.90 -0.40 -10.87
CA VAL A 70 2.31 -0.58 -11.24
C VAL A 70 3.24 -0.02 -10.16
N ILE A 71 2.81 1.07 -9.51
CA ILE A 71 3.61 1.77 -8.50
C ILE A 71 3.70 0.96 -7.20
N ILE A 72 2.61 0.35 -6.71
CA ILE A 72 2.66 -0.56 -5.53
C ILE A 72 3.61 -1.75 -5.79
N VAL A 73 3.70 -2.18 -7.05
CA VAL A 73 4.55 -3.30 -7.49
C VAL A 73 6.02 -2.88 -7.66
N SER A 74 6.29 -1.57 -7.72
CA SER A 74 7.60 -0.98 -8.05
C SER A 74 8.23 -0.17 -6.93
N LEU A 75 7.53 -0.06 -5.79
CA LEU A 75 7.98 0.62 -4.58
C LEU A 75 8.48 -0.32 -3.48
N GLU A 76 8.64 -1.62 -3.76
CA GLU A 76 9.16 -2.60 -2.78
C GLU A 76 8.39 -2.65 -1.45
N ILE A 77 7.14 -2.16 -1.44
CA ILE A 77 6.30 -2.17 -0.24
C ILE A 77 5.89 -3.60 0.05
N SER A 78 6.28 -4.08 1.23
CA SER A 78 6.01 -5.46 1.62
C SER A 78 4.49 -5.72 1.74
N PRO A 79 4.04 -6.98 1.57
CA PRO A 79 2.64 -7.36 1.77
C PRO A 79 2.10 -6.96 3.16
N GLU A 80 2.96 -6.97 4.16
CA GLU A 80 2.66 -6.59 5.54
C GLU A 80 2.35 -5.11 5.66
N ILE A 81 3.19 -4.27 5.06
CA ILE A 81 2.99 -2.82 5.02
C ILE A 81 1.71 -2.50 4.26
N THR A 82 1.50 -3.13 3.10
CA THR A 82 0.28 -2.94 2.29
C THR A 82 -0.98 -3.30 3.09
N THR A 83 -0.94 -4.40 3.85
CA THR A 83 -2.05 -4.81 4.72
C THR A 83 -2.31 -3.82 5.85
N CYS A 84 -1.25 -3.26 6.45
CA CYS A 84 -1.39 -2.22 7.48
C CYS A 84 -2.01 -0.95 6.91
N ILE A 85 -1.62 -0.57 5.69
CA ILE A 85 -2.18 0.60 5.00
C ILE A 85 -3.65 0.40 4.71
N ILE A 86 -4.03 -0.75 4.13
CA ILE A 86 -5.45 -1.06 3.87
C ILE A 86 -6.25 -1.03 5.17
N ALA A 87 -5.72 -1.60 6.25
CA ALA A 87 -6.36 -1.55 7.57
C ALA A 87 -6.53 -0.11 8.09
N ALA A 88 -5.51 0.74 7.94
CA ALA A 88 -5.55 2.14 8.36
C ALA A 88 -6.54 2.96 7.53
N LEU A 89 -6.59 2.73 6.22
CA LEU A 89 -7.54 3.37 5.30
C LEU A 89 -8.98 2.99 5.66
N LEU A 90 -9.26 1.70 5.78
CA LEU A 90 -10.60 1.22 6.14
C LEU A 90 -10.97 1.59 7.59
N GLY A 91 -9.97 1.87 8.42
CA GLY A 91 -10.13 2.38 9.78
C GLY A 91 -10.33 3.89 9.86
N GLU A 92 -10.26 4.61 8.74
CA GLU A 92 -10.28 6.08 8.68
C GLU A 92 -9.25 6.72 9.64
N GLN A 93 -8.01 6.25 9.59
CA GLN A 93 -6.92 6.76 10.43
C GLN A 93 -6.18 7.94 9.78
N ARG A 94 -5.35 8.64 10.55
CA ARG A 94 -4.42 9.65 10.04
C ARG A 94 -3.20 8.95 9.47
N ILE A 95 -3.01 9.02 8.16
CA ILE A 95 -1.95 8.32 7.44
C ILE A 95 -1.02 9.36 6.84
N LEU A 96 0.24 9.33 7.25
CA LEU A 96 1.28 10.22 6.75
C LEU A 96 2.39 9.42 6.09
N LEU A 97 2.67 9.73 4.83
CA LEU A 97 3.72 9.07 4.06
C LEU A 97 4.86 10.03 3.80
N ALA A 98 6.10 9.54 3.84
CA ALA A 98 7.30 10.30 3.57
C ALA A 98 8.15 9.64 2.49
N ASP A 99 8.67 10.46 1.59
CA ASP A 99 9.62 10.06 0.54
C ASP A 99 10.63 11.19 0.28
N ASN A 100 11.71 10.92 -0.44
CA ASN A 100 12.70 11.92 -0.80
C ASN A 100 12.24 12.88 -1.91
N THR A 101 11.18 12.57 -2.67
CA THR A 101 10.70 13.46 -3.75
C THR A 101 9.19 13.68 -3.75
N VAL A 102 8.76 14.88 -4.16
CA VAL A 102 7.34 15.25 -4.30
C VAL A 102 6.63 14.32 -5.27
N CYS A 103 7.30 13.97 -6.37
CA CYS A 103 6.76 13.10 -7.41
C CYS A 103 6.45 11.71 -6.85
N THR A 104 7.39 11.09 -6.12
CA THR A 104 7.18 9.76 -5.55
C THR A 104 6.13 9.79 -4.45
N VAL A 105 6.20 10.72 -3.48
CA VAL A 105 5.24 10.75 -2.38
C VAL A 105 3.81 11.04 -2.86
N SER A 106 3.65 11.92 -3.85
CA SER A 106 2.34 12.22 -4.43
C SER A 106 1.72 10.99 -5.08
N LYS A 107 2.52 10.26 -5.85
CA LYS A 107 2.10 9.00 -6.48
C LYS A 107 1.77 7.95 -5.43
N LEU A 108 2.61 7.81 -4.40
CA LEU A 108 2.40 6.86 -3.31
C LEU A 108 1.06 7.12 -2.61
N VAL A 109 0.74 8.38 -2.29
CA VAL A 109 -0.53 8.77 -1.66
C VAL A 109 -1.73 8.43 -2.55
N GLN A 110 -1.67 8.75 -3.86
CA GLN A 110 -2.72 8.38 -4.83
C GLN A 110 -2.96 6.88 -4.87
N VAL A 111 -1.87 6.13 -4.93
CA VAL A 111 -1.86 4.69 -4.96
C VAL A 111 -2.48 4.08 -3.69
N MET A 112 -2.23 4.67 -2.52
CA MET A 112 -2.88 4.23 -1.29
C MET A 112 -4.39 4.47 -1.33
N GLY A 113 -4.85 5.60 -1.85
CA GLY A 113 -6.28 5.85 -2.09
C GLY A 113 -6.90 4.80 -3.01
N ALA A 114 -6.19 4.38 -4.06
CA ALA A 114 -6.67 3.38 -5.01
C ALA A 114 -6.78 1.96 -4.41
N LEU A 115 -6.06 1.65 -3.32
CA LEU A 115 -6.07 0.31 -2.69
C LEU A 115 -7.43 -0.10 -2.14
N ILE A 116 -8.29 0.87 -1.78
CA ILE A 116 -9.59 0.62 -1.17
C ILE A 116 -10.76 0.68 -2.16
N GLN A 117 -10.49 0.89 -3.45
CA GLN A 117 -11.56 0.95 -4.45
C GLN A 117 -12.43 -0.32 -4.44
N PRO A 118 -13.76 -0.19 -4.62
CA PRO A 118 -14.50 1.02 -5.00
C PRO A 118 -14.87 1.95 -3.85
N LEU A 119 -14.44 1.68 -2.62
CA LEU A 119 -14.54 2.68 -1.55
C LEU A 119 -13.58 3.84 -1.86
N CYS A 120 -14.01 5.05 -1.55
CA CYS A 120 -13.24 6.26 -1.77
C CYS A 120 -12.90 6.90 -0.43
N TRP A 121 -11.66 7.37 -0.27
CA TRP A 121 -11.25 8.12 0.91
C TRP A 121 -12.08 9.42 1.01
N PRO A 122 -12.88 9.63 2.06
CA PRO A 122 -13.80 10.78 2.13
C PRO A 122 -13.17 11.98 2.85
N HIS A 123 -12.01 11.80 3.49
CA HIS A 123 -11.38 12.79 4.35
C HIS A 123 -10.30 13.58 3.63
N VAL A 124 -9.57 14.42 4.37
CA VAL A 124 -8.49 15.25 3.81
C VAL A 124 -7.47 14.38 3.07
N PHE A 125 -7.17 14.77 1.84
CA PHE A 125 -6.28 14.05 0.93
C PHE A 125 -5.30 15.03 0.30
N ILE A 126 -4.03 14.99 0.70
CA ILE A 126 -2.99 15.90 0.21
C ILE A 126 -1.77 15.10 -0.27
N PRO A 127 -1.64 14.84 -1.58
CA PRO A 127 -0.55 14.01 -2.12
C PRO A 127 0.86 14.46 -1.71
N ALA A 128 1.08 15.78 -1.62
CA ALA A 128 2.30 16.35 -1.07
C ALA A 128 1.98 17.66 -0.37
N VAL A 129 2.20 17.69 0.94
CA VAL A 129 2.03 18.87 1.80
C VAL A 129 3.21 19.82 1.56
N PRO A 130 2.95 21.09 1.19
CA PRO A 130 4.00 22.10 1.11
C PRO A 130 4.71 22.32 2.45
N ASP A 131 6.01 22.63 2.42
CA ASP A 131 6.85 22.80 3.63
C ASP A 131 6.30 23.84 4.62
N ASN A 132 5.62 24.89 4.13
CA ASN A 132 5.02 25.95 4.95
C ASN A 132 3.65 25.57 5.53
N LEU A 133 3.14 24.36 5.28
CA LEU A 133 1.84 23.87 5.74
C LEU A 133 1.96 22.56 6.55
N LEU A 134 3.14 22.26 7.09
CA LEU A 134 3.37 21.05 7.90
C LEU A 134 2.55 20.99 9.19
N ASP A 135 2.02 22.12 9.65
CA ASP A 135 1.11 22.16 10.79
C ASP A 135 -0.17 21.33 10.55
N LEU A 136 -0.56 21.11 9.29
CA LEU A 136 -1.69 20.24 8.92
C LEU A 136 -1.52 18.80 9.42
N CYS A 137 -0.28 18.31 9.58
CA CYS A 137 0.01 16.97 10.09
C CYS A 137 -0.48 16.78 11.55
N HIS A 138 -0.67 17.86 12.30
CA HIS A 138 -1.14 17.82 13.69
C HIS A 138 -2.67 17.75 13.80
N ASN A 139 -3.41 17.78 12.68
CA ASN A 139 -4.87 17.75 12.70
C ASN A 139 -5.38 16.46 13.38
N PRO A 140 -6.32 16.54 14.34
CA PRO A 140 -6.90 15.36 14.99
C PRO A 140 -7.83 14.56 14.08
N THR A 141 -8.35 15.14 12.99
CA THR A 141 -9.27 14.44 12.08
C THR A 141 -8.51 13.52 11.11
N PRO A 142 -9.14 12.44 10.60
CA PRO A 142 -8.53 11.55 9.61
C PRO A 142 -7.99 12.31 8.40
N TYR A 143 -6.86 11.84 7.88
CA TYR A 143 -6.27 12.36 6.65
C TYR A 143 -5.39 11.32 5.98
N LEU A 144 -5.15 11.51 4.69
CA LEU A 144 -4.15 10.79 3.92
C LEU A 144 -3.24 11.82 3.25
N MET A 145 -1.99 11.94 3.73
CA MET A 145 -1.07 12.99 3.29
C MET A 145 0.32 12.46 2.99
N GLY A 146 1.03 13.16 2.10
CA GLY A 146 2.43 12.93 1.80
C GLY A 146 3.31 14.12 2.21
N ILE A 147 4.51 13.87 2.70
CA ILE A 147 5.53 14.89 3.01
C ILE A 147 6.88 14.50 2.41
N LEU A 148 7.77 15.49 2.29
CA LEU A 148 9.17 15.24 1.99
C LEU A 148 9.93 14.79 3.23
N ARG A 149 10.88 13.85 3.08
CA ARG A 149 11.69 13.33 4.19
C ARG A 149 12.55 14.38 4.89
N ASN A 150 12.92 15.48 4.23
CA ASN A 150 13.65 16.58 4.86
C ASN A 150 12.85 17.25 6.00
N ASN A 151 11.51 17.09 6.01
CA ASN A 151 10.61 17.65 7.01
C ASN A 151 10.38 16.73 8.22
N LEU A 152 10.96 15.52 8.24
CA LEU A 152 10.75 14.56 9.35
C LEU A 152 11.15 15.11 10.72
N ALA A 153 12.20 15.94 10.78
CA ALA A 153 12.64 16.56 12.01
C ALA A 153 11.56 17.50 12.61
N LEU A 154 10.77 18.15 11.77
CA LEU A 154 9.74 19.10 12.17
C LEU A 154 8.51 18.39 12.75
N ILE A 155 8.22 17.19 12.27
CA ILE A 155 7.08 16.37 12.72
C ILE A 155 7.50 15.22 13.65
N HIS A 156 8.76 15.18 14.09
CA HIS A 156 9.30 14.09 14.90
C HIS A 156 8.48 13.81 16.16
N LYS A 157 7.94 14.87 16.80
CA LYS A 157 7.08 14.72 17.98
C LYS A 157 5.77 13.97 17.68
N LEU A 158 5.22 14.13 16.48
CA LEU A 158 4.05 13.36 16.03
C LEU A 158 4.40 11.89 15.79
N ILE A 159 5.58 11.62 15.21
CA ILE A 159 6.03 10.25 14.94
C ILE A 159 6.34 9.51 16.25
N ILE A 160 6.97 10.18 17.22
CA ILE A 160 7.44 9.55 18.46
C ILE A 160 6.40 9.56 19.59
N ALA A 161 5.32 10.34 19.47
CA ALA A 161 4.35 10.65 20.52
C ALA A 161 4.26 9.59 21.64
N ASP A 162 4.66 10.05 22.83
CA ASP A 162 5.09 9.30 24.01
C ASP A 162 3.95 8.47 24.65
N GLN A 163 4.24 7.20 24.97
CA GLN A 163 3.30 6.27 25.66
C GLN A 163 2.90 6.73 27.08
N SER A 164 3.30 7.93 27.51
CA SER A 164 3.19 8.44 28.87
C SER A 164 2.14 9.56 29.06
N SER A 165 1.43 10.00 28.02
CA SER A 165 0.46 11.12 28.11
C SER A 165 -1.01 10.69 27.97
N GLU A 166 -1.87 11.28 28.80
CA GLU A 166 -3.26 10.91 29.12
C GLU A 166 -4.33 11.11 28.02
N SER A 167 -3.99 11.10 26.73
CA SER A 167 -4.97 10.91 25.65
C SER A 167 -4.57 9.78 24.71
N ALA A 168 -4.65 8.53 25.22
CA ALA A 168 -4.34 7.29 24.48
C ALA A 168 -5.11 7.14 23.14
N ILE A 169 -6.17 7.92 22.95
CA ILE A 169 -7.03 7.92 21.76
C ILE A 169 -6.34 8.57 20.55
N ASP A 170 -5.52 9.60 20.75
CA ASP A 170 -4.82 10.28 19.65
C ASP A 170 -3.72 9.40 19.04
N GLN A 171 -3.09 8.53 19.82
CA GLN A 171 -1.97 7.69 19.37
C GLN A 171 -2.38 6.45 18.59
N LEU A 172 -3.60 5.92 18.80
CA LEU A 172 -4.06 4.73 18.07
C LEU A 172 -4.38 5.00 16.61
N ASP A 173 -4.53 6.28 16.23
CA ASP A 173 -5.05 6.70 14.93
C ASP A 173 -4.05 7.46 14.06
N PHE A 174 -2.75 7.30 14.33
CA PHE A 174 -1.71 7.83 13.46
C PHE A 174 -0.80 6.72 12.93
N VAL A 175 -0.69 6.63 11.60
CA VAL A 175 0.16 5.70 10.88
C VAL A 175 1.16 6.48 10.04
N PHE A 176 2.44 6.32 10.35
CA PHE A 176 3.53 6.94 9.62
C PHE A 176 4.28 5.91 8.77
N ILE A 177 4.61 6.27 7.53
CA ILE A 177 5.26 5.38 6.56
C ILE A 177 6.40 6.13 5.87
N ASP A 178 7.63 5.69 6.11
CA ASP A 178 8.82 6.10 5.35
C ASP A 178 9.09 5.03 4.29
N ALA A 179 8.65 5.32 3.05
CA ALA A 179 8.68 4.35 1.96
C ALA A 179 10.11 4.01 1.51
N ASP A 180 11.04 4.94 1.62
CA ASP A 180 12.45 4.74 1.23
C ASP A 180 13.20 3.86 2.24
N ASN A 181 12.89 3.98 3.53
CA ASN A 181 13.51 3.16 4.58
C ASN A 181 12.71 1.90 4.93
N GLY A 182 11.54 1.70 4.31
CA GLY A 182 10.62 0.61 4.64
C GLY A 182 10.12 0.67 6.09
N LEU A 183 10.16 1.85 6.72
CA LEU A 183 9.76 2.02 8.11
C LEU A 183 8.27 2.34 8.17
N VAL A 184 7.55 1.60 9.01
CA VAL A 184 6.16 1.88 9.34
C VAL A 184 6.07 2.01 10.84
N ASN A 185 5.38 3.05 11.31
CA ASN A 185 5.09 3.26 12.72
C ASN A 185 3.57 3.34 12.92
N PRO A 186 2.98 2.47 13.75
CA PRO A 186 3.62 1.36 14.48
C PRO A 186 4.15 0.25 13.56
N PRO A 187 5.22 -0.48 13.96
CA PRO A 187 5.78 -1.53 13.12
C PRO A 187 4.74 -2.63 12.83
N PRO A 188 4.74 -3.20 11.61
CA PRO A 188 3.86 -4.32 11.30
C PRO A 188 4.29 -5.53 12.14
N GLU A 189 3.33 -6.21 12.77
CA GLU A 189 3.60 -7.53 13.36
C GLU A 189 4.14 -8.50 12.29
N PRO A 190 5.16 -9.32 12.60
CA PRO A 190 5.78 -10.22 11.64
C PRO A 190 4.78 -11.23 11.09
N TYR A 191 4.65 -11.23 9.76
CA TYR A 191 3.72 -12.07 9.00
C TYR A 191 4.53 -12.96 8.05
N ALA A 192 4.12 -14.22 7.91
CA ALA A 192 4.69 -15.12 6.92
C ALA A 192 3.69 -15.24 5.76
N PHE A 193 3.98 -14.55 4.64
CA PHE A 193 3.25 -14.73 3.39
C PHE A 193 4.06 -15.56 2.41
N ASN A 194 3.44 -16.62 1.88
CA ASN A 194 4.14 -17.58 1.03
C ASN A 194 3.48 -17.65 -0.35
N SER A 195 3.45 -16.53 -1.10
CA SER A 195 3.06 -16.54 -2.53
C SER A 195 3.18 -15.18 -3.26
N ASN A 196 3.18 -15.24 -4.60
CA ASN A 196 3.47 -14.15 -5.54
C ASN A 196 2.43 -13.01 -5.52
N PHE A 197 2.73 -11.96 -4.76
CA PHE A 197 1.93 -10.77 -4.47
C PHE A 197 1.52 -9.88 -5.67
N ALA A 198 2.19 -10.01 -6.83
CA ALA A 198 2.08 -9.03 -7.93
C ALA A 198 0.77 -9.14 -8.75
N ALA A 199 0.13 -10.30 -8.83
CA ALA A 199 -1.10 -10.50 -9.62
C ALA A 199 -2.40 -10.27 -8.80
N TRP A 200 -2.31 -9.83 -7.54
CA TRP A 200 -3.31 -10.17 -6.51
C TRP A 200 -4.09 -9.00 -5.88
N LYS A 201 -3.77 -7.75 -6.21
CA LYS A 201 -4.12 -6.62 -5.33
C LYS A 201 -5.58 -6.15 -5.42
N GLN A 202 -6.18 -6.14 -6.61
CA GLN A 202 -7.58 -5.72 -6.79
C GLN A 202 -8.57 -6.88 -6.62
N GLN A 203 -8.22 -8.10 -7.00
CA GLN A 203 -9.16 -9.22 -6.93
C GLN A 203 -9.50 -9.59 -5.47
N ILE A 204 -8.51 -9.56 -4.59
CA ILE A 204 -8.69 -9.95 -3.19
C ILE A 204 -9.54 -8.94 -2.42
N ILE A 205 -9.34 -7.63 -2.63
CA ILE A 205 -10.12 -6.62 -1.92
C ILE A 205 -11.60 -6.64 -2.34
N LEU A 206 -11.88 -6.84 -3.63
CA LEU A 206 -13.26 -7.01 -4.12
C LEU A 206 -13.91 -8.29 -3.57
N LEU A 207 -13.15 -9.38 -3.50
CA LEU A 207 -13.59 -10.63 -2.88
C LEU A 207 -13.94 -10.44 -1.40
N TRP A 208 -13.12 -9.63 -0.73
CA TRP A 208 -13.28 -9.28 0.66
C TRP A 208 -14.53 -8.43 0.88
N TYR A 209 -14.75 -7.39 0.08
CA TYR A 209 -15.99 -6.61 0.10
C TYR A 209 -17.23 -7.44 -0.17
N ALA A 210 -17.19 -8.30 -1.19
CA ALA A 210 -18.29 -9.20 -1.51
C ALA A 210 -18.62 -10.13 -0.33
N SER A 211 -17.60 -10.67 0.34
CA SER A 211 -17.79 -11.54 1.51
C SER A 211 -18.26 -10.76 2.74
N LEU A 212 -17.80 -9.52 2.90
CA LEU A 212 -18.04 -8.70 4.07
C LEU A 212 -19.44 -8.09 4.09
N PHE A 213 -19.82 -7.43 3.00
CA PHE A 213 -21.03 -6.65 2.90
C PHE A 213 -21.76 -6.84 1.57
N GLY A 214 -21.41 -7.82 0.73
CA GLY A 214 -22.04 -8.04 -0.58
C GLY A 214 -23.56 -8.26 -0.52
N HIS A 215 -24.10 -8.66 0.63
CA HIS A 215 -25.53 -8.77 0.90
C HIS A 215 -26.25 -7.43 1.13
N TYR A 216 -25.56 -6.29 1.04
CA TYR A 216 -26.16 -4.96 1.25
C TYR A 216 -27.39 -4.71 0.37
N LYS A 217 -27.42 -5.21 -0.87
CA LYS A 217 -28.58 -5.03 -1.77
C LYS A 217 -29.84 -5.70 -1.23
N THR A 218 -29.71 -6.88 -0.64
CA THR A 218 -30.82 -7.58 0.02
C THR A 218 -31.41 -6.70 1.12
N ILE A 219 -30.56 -6.10 1.96
CA ILE A 219 -30.99 -5.23 3.05
C ILE A 219 -31.61 -3.92 2.51
N SER A 220 -31.03 -3.36 1.44
CA SER A 220 -31.54 -2.14 0.78
C SER A 220 -32.92 -2.31 0.16
N GLY A 221 -33.29 -3.54 -0.22
CA GLY A 221 -34.65 -3.86 -0.68
C GLY A 221 -35.68 -3.88 0.45
N GLU A 222 -35.23 -4.00 1.70
CA GLU A 222 -36.11 -4.12 2.88
C GLU A 222 -36.22 -2.81 3.68
N CYS A 223 -35.17 -1.97 3.68
CA CYS A 223 -35.14 -0.72 4.43
C CYS A 223 -34.16 0.30 3.85
N GLU A 224 -34.41 1.58 4.14
CA GLU A 224 -33.50 2.67 3.78
C GLU A 224 -32.26 2.71 4.69
N TRP A 225 -31.18 3.33 4.20
CA TRP A 225 -29.94 3.49 4.96
C TRP A 225 -30.18 4.25 6.28
N GLY A 226 -29.75 3.66 7.39
CA GLY A 226 -29.98 4.15 8.74
C GLY A 226 -29.65 3.10 9.79
N SER A 227 -30.01 3.34 11.06
CA SER A 227 -29.65 2.43 12.17
C SER A 227 -30.21 1.01 11.98
N GLU A 228 -31.42 0.87 11.44
CA GLU A 228 -32.02 -0.44 11.17
C GLU A 228 -31.30 -1.19 10.05
N PHE A 229 -30.94 -0.49 8.96
CA PHE A 229 -30.13 -1.07 7.89
C PHE A 229 -28.80 -1.58 8.42
N LYS A 230 -28.07 -0.76 9.19
CA LYS A 230 -26.77 -1.13 9.78
C LYS A 230 -26.92 -2.37 10.66
N ARG A 231 -27.93 -2.41 11.51
CA ARG A 231 -28.23 -3.57 12.38
C ARG A 231 -28.47 -4.84 11.56
N ARG A 232 -29.35 -4.79 10.54
CA ARG A 232 -29.63 -5.93 9.66
C ARG A 232 -28.43 -6.38 8.84
N LEU A 233 -27.64 -5.43 8.33
CA LEU A 233 -26.41 -5.72 7.60
C LEU A 233 -25.45 -6.54 8.45
N VAL A 234 -25.27 -6.17 9.73
CA VAL A 234 -24.40 -6.89 10.67
C VAL A 234 -25.00 -8.25 11.05
N GLU A 235 -26.31 -8.32 11.33
CA GLU A 235 -26.97 -9.56 11.75
C GLU A 235 -27.05 -10.61 10.64
N ALA A 236 -27.20 -10.17 9.39
CA ALA A 236 -27.27 -11.04 8.21
C ALA A 236 -25.91 -11.62 7.80
N GLN A 237 -24.79 -11.10 8.33
CA GLN A 237 -23.46 -11.64 8.06
C GLN A 237 -23.31 -13.02 8.72
N PRO A 238 -23.17 -14.13 7.94
CA PRO A 238 -23.07 -15.48 8.48
C PRO A 238 -21.85 -15.69 9.38
N ASP A 239 -20.72 -15.05 9.06
CA ASP A 239 -19.51 -15.16 9.87
C ASP A 239 -19.55 -14.20 11.08
N LYS A 240 -19.89 -14.76 12.25
CA LYS A 240 -19.96 -14.02 13.51
C LYS A 240 -18.63 -13.38 13.92
N SER A 241 -17.49 -13.92 13.49
CA SER A 241 -16.17 -13.38 13.83
C SER A 241 -15.89 -12.03 13.15
N VAL A 242 -16.55 -11.78 12.01
CA VAL A 242 -16.39 -10.57 11.20
C VAL A 242 -17.43 -9.49 11.56
N ARG A 243 -18.55 -9.85 12.20
CA ARG A 243 -19.61 -8.90 12.60
C ARG A 243 -19.11 -7.68 13.38
N PRO A 244 -18.17 -7.78 14.34
CA PRO A 244 -17.66 -6.60 15.03
C PRO A 244 -16.97 -5.62 14.08
N TYR A 245 -16.26 -6.14 13.08
CA TYR A 245 -15.63 -5.33 12.05
C TYR A 245 -16.65 -4.65 11.15
N LEU A 246 -17.62 -5.42 10.64
CA LEU A 246 -18.69 -4.88 9.80
C LEU A 246 -19.51 -3.80 10.53
N SER A 247 -19.76 -4.00 11.82
CA SER A 247 -20.41 -2.99 12.67
C SER A 247 -19.61 -1.70 12.69
N TYR A 248 -18.29 -1.76 12.91
CA TYR A 248 -17.46 -0.57 12.82
C TYR A 248 -17.49 0.06 11.42
N LEU A 249 -17.25 -0.73 10.38
CA LEU A 249 -17.22 -0.25 9.00
C LEU A 249 -18.53 0.47 8.64
N SER A 250 -19.67 -0.05 9.09
CA SER A 250 -20.98 0.57 8.84
C SER A 250 -21.16 1.95 9.47
N GLU A 251 -20.31 2.33 10.42
CA GLU A 251 -20.30 3.65 11.07
C GLU A 251 -19.30 4.62 10.43
N THR A 252 -18.48 4.19 9.48
CA THR A 252 -17.50 5.07 8.83
C THR A 252 -18.14 5.99 7.78
N VAL A 253 -17.54 7.15 7.56
CA VAL A 253 -18.00 8.09 6.52
C VAL A 253 -17.84 7.48 5.13
N MET A 254 -16.73 6.77 4.92
CA MET A 254 -16.38 6.08 3.69
C MET A 254 -17.46 5.07 3.27
N PHE A 255 -17.91 4.25 4.22
CA PHE A 255 -18.93 3.26 3.93
C PHE A 255 -20.31 3.91 3.76
N HIS A 256 -20.62 4.95 4.54
CA HIS A 256 -21.83 5.76 4.38
C HIS A 256 -21.94 6.32 2.96
N GLU A 257 -20.93 7.04 2.49
CA GLU A 257 -20.90 7.64 1.15
C GLU A 257 -21.09 6.58 0.07
N TRP A 258 -20.35 5.48 0.18
CA TRP A 258 -20.44 4.38 -0.76
C TRP A 258 -21.85 3.75 -0.77
N VAL A 259 -22.38 3.35 0.38
CA VAL A 259 -23.66 2.61 0.45
C VAL A 259 -24.85 3.47 0.06
N VAL A 260 -24.85 4.76 0.42
CA VAL A 260 -25.90 5.72 0.00
C VAL A 260 -25.88 5.87 -1.52
N LYS A 261 -24.70 6.05 -2.12
CA LYS A 261 -24.55 6.10 -3.58
C LYS A 261 -25.02 4.81 -4.24
N ARG A 262 -24.66 3.64 -3.68
CA ARG A 262 -25.06 2.32 -4.21
C ARG A 262 -26.56 2.05 -4.10
N CYS A 263 -27.20 2.52 -3.04
CA CYS A 263 -28.63 2.33 -2.83
C CYS A 263 -29.48 3.40 -3.53
N SER A 264 -28.86 4.43 -4.08
CA SER A 264 -29.55 5.45 -4.85
C SER A 264 -30.17 4.86 -6.13
N LYS A 265 -31.31 5.41 -6.57
CA LYS A 265 -32.00 4.99 -7.79
C LYS A 265 -31.36 5.54 -9.08
N ALA A 266 -30.11 5.99 -9.01
CA ALA A 266 -29.41 6.51 -10.17
C ALA A 266 -29.24 5.38 -11.22
N PRO A 267 -29.48 5.66 -12.51
CA PRO A 267 -29.30 4.66 -13.54
C PRO A 267 -27.82 4.22 -13.58
N GLU A 268 -27.56 2.95 -13.30
CA GLU A 268 -26.23 2.36 -13.50
C GLU A 268 -25.93 2.32 -15.01
N SER A 269 -24.69 2.67 -15.39
CA SER A 269 -24.24 2.53 -16.78
C SER A 269 -24.33 1.06 -17.22
N SER A 270 -24.90 0.79 -18.39
CA SER A 270 -25.04 -0.57 -18.93
C SER A 270 -23.70 -1.18 -19.36
N ASP A 271 -22.68 -0.36 -19.61
CA ASP A 271 -21.33 -0.79 -20.01
C ASP A 271 -20.26 0.07 -19.32
N PRO A 272 -19.96 -0.19 -18.03
CA PRO A 272 -19.01 0.61 -17.29
C PRO A 272 -17.58 0.31 -17.73
N LEU A 273 -16.77 1.37 -17.90
CA LEU A 273 -15.37 1.25 -18.31
C LEU A 273 -14.58 0.36 -17.32
N PRO A 274 -13.71 -0.56 -17.79
CA PRO A 274 -12.87 -1.35 -16.91
C PRO A 274 -12.06 -0.48 -15.94
N GLY A 275 -12.13 -0.80 -14.65
CA GLY A 275 -11.47 -0.04 -13.59
C GLY A 275 -12.24 1.18 -13.08
N SER A 276 -13.37 1.55 -13.69
CA SER A 276 -14.30 2.54 -13.12
C SER A 276 -14.91 2.04 -11.81
N GLU A 277 -15.40 2.98 -11.00
CA GLU A 277 -16.09 2.67 -9.74
C GLU A 277 -17.30 1.75 -9.99
N GLU A 278 -18.11 2.03 -11.02
CA GLU A 278 -19.27 1.25 -11.41
C GLU A 278 -18.87 -0.17 -11.83
N PHE A 279 -17.78 -0.32 -12.58
CA PHE A 279 -17.25 -1.62 -12.97
C PHE A 279 -16.84 -2.43 -11.74
N LEU A 280 -16.07 -1.84 -10.82
CA LEU A 280 -15.61 -2.51 -9.59
C LEU A 280 -16.78 -2.88 -8.67
N ASN A 281 -17.77 -1.99 -8.52
CA ASN A 281 -19.00 -2.27 -7.77
C ASN A 281 -19.77 -3.45 -8.37
N GLY A 282 -19.93 -3.49 -9.70
CA GLY A 282 -20.56 -4.63 -10.38
C GLY A 282 -19.81 -5.94 -10.18
N ARG A 283 -18.49 -5.90 -9.96
CA ARG A 283 -17.70 -7.09 -9.62
C ARG A 283 -17.98 -7.58 -8.19
N ILE A 284 -18.13 -6.69 -7.22
CA ILE A 284 -18.54 -7.06 -5.85
C ILE A 284 -19.85 -7.82 -5.89
N ASP A 285 -20.85 -7.27 -6.61
CA ASP A 285 -22.17 -7.87 -6.73
C ASP A 285 -22.10 -9.26 -7.39
N LYS A 286 -21.38 -9.38 -8.52
CA LYS A 286 -21.18 -10.67 -9.21
C LYS A 286 -20.48 -11.71 -8.32
N LEU A 287 -19.46 -11.30 -7.57
CA LEU A 287 -18.72 -12.19 -6.65
C LEU A 287 -19.62 -12.68 -5.51
N TYR A 288 -20.45 -11.80 -4.95
CA TYR A 288 -21.41 -12.17 -3.92
C TYR A 288 -22.49 -13.12 -4.47
N SER A 289 -23.07 -12.82 -5.64
CA SER A 289 -24.06 -13.69 -6.29
C SER A 289 -23.50 -15.07 -6.67
N ALA A 290 -22.20 -15.17 -6.95
CA ALA A 290 -21.52 -16.44 -7.17
C ALA A 290 -21.29 -17.25 -5.88
N GLY A 291 -21.73 -16.74 -4.71
CA GLY A 291 -21.62 -17.41 -3.42
C GLY A 291 -20.19 -17.43 -2.86
N VAL A 292 -19.32 -16.53 -3.30
CA VAL A 292 -17.93 -16.53 -2.85
C VAL A 292 -17.84 -15.98 -1.42
N ASN A 293 -17.24 -16.76 -0.52
CA ASN A 293 -16.88 -16.32 0.83
C ASN A 293 -15.38 -16.55 1.08
N CYS A 294 -14.63 -15.47 1.22
CA CYS A 294 -13.18 -15.49 1.38
C CYS A 294 -12.70 -15.51 2.84
N PHE A 295 -13.59 -15.47 3.84
CA PHE A 295 -13.19 -15.59 5.25
C PHE A 295 -12.84 -17.01 5.67
N SER A 296 -13.11 -17.98 4.80
CA SER A 296 -12.53 -19.31 4.83
C SER A 296 -11.01 -19.31 4.52
N THR A 297 -10.47 -18.24 3.93
CA THR A 297 -9.04 -18.11 3.62
C THR A 297 -8.27 -17.47 4.79
N ARG A 298 -7.28 -18.20 5.33
CA ARG A 298 -6.48 -17.80 6.51
C ARG A 298 -5.89 -16.37 6.48
N PRO A 299 -5.45 -15.81 5.33
CA PRO A 299 -4.89 -14.46 5.27
C PRO A 299 -5.89 -13.35 5.64
N LEU A 300 -7.11 -13.43 5.13
CA LEU A 300 -8.12 -12.38 5.30
C LEU A 300 -8.73 -12.40 6.71
N THR A 301 -8.90 -13.57 7.32
CA THR A 301 -9.34 -13.69 8.72
C THR A 301 -8.37 -12.99 9.67
N LYS A 302 -7.05 -13.05 9.42
CA LYS A 302 -6.04 -12.37 10.25
C LYS A 302 -6.00 -10.86 10.00
N MET A 303 -6.15 -10.41 8.74
CA MET A 303 -6.34 -8.98 8.42
C MET A 303 -7.55 -8.43 9.18
N ILE A 304 -8.70 -9.10 9.12
CA ILE A 304 -9.92 -8.72 9.84
C ILE A 304 -9.70 -8.69 11.35
N ASN A 305 -9.06 -9.71 11.91
CA ASN A 305 -8.75 -9.72 13.33
C ASN A 305 -7.84 -8.55 13.72
N LYS A 306 -6.90 -8.16 12.87
CA LYS A 306 -6.03 -6.99 13.08
C LYS A 306 -6.83 -5.71 13.02
N VAL A 307 -7.59 -5.46 11.94
CA VAL A 307 -8.43 -4.26 11.84
C VAL A 307 -9.41 -4.24 13.03
N SER A 308 -10.11 -5.34 13.29
CA SER A 308 -11.00 -5.47 14.46
C SER A 308 -10.32 -5.24 15.81
N LYS A 309 -9.05 -5.62 15.99
CA LYS A 309 -8.31 -5.37 17.24
C LYS A 309 -7.97 -3.89 17.38
N VAL A 310 -7.42 -3.28 16.33
CA VAL A 310 -7.14 -1.83 16.28
C VAL A 310 -8.42 -1.04 16.56
N LEU A 311 -9.53 -1.44 15.95
CA LEU A 311 -10.83 -0.79 16.11
C LEU A 311 -11.50 -1.08 17.45
N ARG A 312 -11.29 -2.24 18.06
CA ARG A 312 -11.81 -2.56 19.40
C ARG A 312 -11.14 -1.76 20.50
N ALA A 313 -9.87 -1.38 20.32
CA ALA A 313 -9.19 -0.50 21.26
C ALA A 313 -9.70 0.96 21.21
N LYS A 314 -10.61 1.30 20.27
CA LYS A 314 -11.29 2.60 20.17
C LYS A 314 -12.64 2.67 20.90
N LYS A 315 -13.20 1.54 21.36
CA LYS A 315 -14.46 1.48 22.12
C LYS A 315 -14.18 1.38 23.61
#